data_AF-A0A1V4YXP9-F1
#
_entry.id   AF-A0A1V4YXP9-F1
#
_cell.length_a   1.000
_cell.length_b   1.000
_cell.length_c   1.000
_cell.angle_alpha   90.00
_cell.angle_beta   90.00
_cell.angle_gamma   90.00
#
_symmetry.space_group_name_H-M   'P 1'
#
loop_
_entity.id
_entity.type
_entity.pdbx_description
1 polymer ?
#
loop_
_entity_poly.entity_id
_entity_poly.type
_entity_poly.pdbx_seq_one_letter_code
_entity_poly.pdbx_strand_id
1 'polypeptide(L)'
;MQVKINGEEIDLPDGSTIRDAIDKSGASYLEGCVLGLIKGKEEVERYINKYKLKTTKGSIIIELLSNGPENIINTWKNRYKDFGNLRIRWTTSTDLAIGPIKTDLKPSRDEYEYNRWDVILSLSGFTADATHIILSKDKHRAAYGAPKNNGNEGRGVFARVVGGKRTIMKLDDDDYIKQVKPVLERKSIVKSAAITDLDTEIFPGNEIFTYALIKTSEKSPQSAEHFFALSDDGKMQIDYESDSFIGFYELHGLESPPEFVDQRKRGTITLRNTGKGIGRVYIYREDRVSTPSHSLVGRVLRGMELMDIAREGDILTVETEPHRIMTLSLTQSEAQDLLSQQSIKQIREGVEDDEAIIVGQEPRFTMDIIGDKQVKTFGINKEDLIYIDIDEKAAPKSSWYFKKITGLLDSPVGFLKVHFAFPDARIMMFEGSSRDSKGLIPENNPQELVKAGEIGLTNMSKRHIGMLGVRFEDNSEFGPTGEQFKATNIIGKVVKGIESLEKFKEGETVYVTTKKF
;
A
#
# COMPACT_ATOMS: atom_id res chain seq x y z
N MET A 1 21.16 -1.61 17.78
CA MET A 1 20.25 -0.46 17.63
C MET A 1 18.81 -0.75 18.08
N GLN A 2 18.10 0.27 18.55
CA GLN A 2 16.66 0.24 18.82
C GLN A 2 15.86 0.79 17.64
N VAL A 3 14.83 0.07 17.21
CA VAL A 3 13.87 0.50 16.19
C VAL A 3 12.45 0.18 16.64
N LYS A 4 11.45 0.76 15.99
CA LYS A 4 10.03 0.43 16.23
C LYS A 4 9.42 -0.27 15.03
N ILE A 5 8.63 -1.30 15.29
CA ILE A 5 7.83 -1.97 14.27
C ILE A 5 6.37 -2.03 14.72
N ASN A 6 5.47 -1.46 13.93
CA ASN A 6 4.04 -1.28 14.24
C ASN A 6 3.79 -0.65 15.63
N GLY A 7 4.71 0.20 16.10
CA GLY A 7 4.67 0.85 17.41
C GLY A 7 5.37 0.09 18.54
N GLU A 8 5.84 -1.13 18.30
CA GLU A 8 6.55 -1.96 19.29
C GLU A 8 8.07 -1.79 19.17
N GLU A 9 8.76 -1.61 20.29
CA GLU A 9 10.22 -1.42 20.32
C GLU A 9 10.94 -2.76 20.25
N ILE A 10 11.93 -2.86 19.35
CA ILE A 10 12.79 -4.03 19.19
C ILE A 10 14.26 -3.64 19.12
N ASP A 11 15.10 -4.49 19.70
CA ASP A 11 16.57 -4.38 19.61
C ASP A 11 17.10 -5.22 18.45
N LEU A 12 17.91 -4.66 17.57
CA LEU A 12 18.53 -5.37 16.45
C LEU A 12 20.04 -5.10 16.39
N PRO A 13 20.85 -6.01 15.82
CA PRO A 13 22.24 -5.71 15.48
C PRO A 13 22.36 -4.53 14.52
N ASP A 14 23.46 -3.78 14.57
CA ASP A 14 23.69 -2.69 13.62
C ASP A 14 23.90 -3.25 12.20
N GLY A 15 23.37 -2.56 11.19
CA GLY A 15 23.36 -3.04 9.79
C GLY A 15 22.24 -4.05 9.46
N SER A 16 21.29 -4.27 10.38
CA SER A 16 20.09 -5.08 10.08
C SER A 16 19.21 -4.41 9.03
N THR A 17 18.34 -5.21 8.43
CA THR A 17 17.39 -4.82 7.39
C THR A 17 15.95 -4.81 7.91
N ILE A 18 15.00 -4.34 7.08
CA ILE A 18 13.57 -4.42 7.40
C ILE A 18 13.13 -5.89 7.54
N ARG A 19 13.67 -6.79 6.71
CA ARG A 19 13.42 -8.23 6.81
C ARG A 19 13.75 -8.76 8.21
N ASP A 20 14.94 -8.43 8.73
CA ASP A 20 15.37 -8.85 10.07
C ASP A 20 14.43 -8.33 11.17
N ALA A 21 13.90 -7.12 10.99
CA ALA A 21 12.93 -6.53 11.92
C ALA A 21 11.58 -7.26 11.91
N ILE A 22 11.08 -7.60 10.73
CA ILE A 22 9.84 -8.37 10.56
C ILE A 22 9.99 -9.76 11.17
N ASP A 23 11.06 -10.48 10.80
CA ASP A 23 11.33 -11.84 11.27
C ASP A 23 11.47 -11.90 12.79
N LYS A 24 12.14 -10.90 13.40
CA LYS A 24 12.30 -10.83 14.85
C LYS A 24 11.00 -10.56 15.60
N SER A 25 10.13 -9.71 15.04
CA SER A 25 8.89 -9.29 15.69
C SER A 25 7.73 -10.24 15.42
N GLY A 26 7.80 -11.06 14.37
CA GLY A 26 6.66 -11.82 13.87
C GLY A 26 5.56 -10.91 13.30
N ALA A 27 5.92 -9.69 12.89
CA ALA A 27 4.98 -8.73 12.34
C ALA A 27 4.34 -9.24 11.04
N SER A 28 3.03 -9.02 10.90
CA SER A 28 2.29 -9.39 9.70
C SER A 28 2.77 -8.60 8.49
N TYR A 29 3.12 -9.32 7.42
CA TYR A 29 3.54 -8.75 6.16
C TYR A 29 3.26 -9.74 5.03
N LEU A 30 2.66 -9.26 3.95
CA LEU A 30 2.49 -10.05 2.73
C LEU A 30 3.41 -9.54 1.64
N GLU A 31 4.06 -10.47 0.93
CA GLU A 31 5.03 -10.14 -0.11
C GLU A 31 4.41 -9.26 -1.21
N GLY A 32 5.17 -8.24 -1.63
CA GLY A 32 4.74 -7.24 -2.61
C GLY A 32 3.91 -6.09 -2.02
N CYS A 33 3.53 -6.16 -0.74
CA CYS A 33 2.87 -5.05 -0.08
C CYS A 33 3.85 -3.93 0.29
N VAL A 34 3.32 -2.72 0.34
CA VAL A 34 4.04 -1.51 0.74
C VAL A 34 4.27 -1.49 2.25
N LEU A 35 5.44 -1.03 2.62
CA LEU A 35 5.90 -0.81 3.98
C LEU A 35 6.05 0.68 4.21
N GLY A 36 5.81 1.10 5.44
CA GLY A 36 6.04 2.47 5.86
C GLY A 36 7.31 2.58 6.65
N LEU A 37 8.27 3.34 6.14
CA LEU A 37 9.49 3.66 6.88
C LEU A 37 9.53 5.14 7.24
N ILE A 38 9.42 5.43 8.53
CA ILE A 38 9.68 6.76 9.08
C ILE A 38 11.13 6.78 9.57
N LYS A 39 11.96 7.58 8.90
CA LYS A 39 13.38 7.73 9.21
C LYS A 39 13.58 8.40 10.57
N GLY A 40 14.44 7.79 11.37
CA GLY A 40 14.87 8.31 12.68
C GLY A 40 15.65 9.62 12.53
N LYS A 41 15.68 10.42 13.60
CA LYS A 41 16.36 11.73 13.61
C LYS A 41 17.83 11.65 13.19
N GLU A 42 18.56 10.62 13.63
CA GLU A 42 19.97 10.41 13.28
C GLU A 42 20.16 10.15 11.78
N GLU A 43 19.28 9.36 11.19
CA GLU A 43 19.28 9.10 9.75
C GLU A 43 18.94 10.38 8.95
N VAL A 44 17.95 11.15 9.41
CA VAL A 44 17.61 12.44 8.80
C VAL A 44 18.82 13.38 8.83
N GLU A 45 19.55 13.46 9.94
CA GLU A 45 20.78 14.27 10.06
C GLU A 45 21.87 13.85 9.04
N ARG A 46 22.01 12.55 8.72
CA ARG A 46 22.97 12.05 7.72
C ARG A 46 22.68 12.57 6.31
N TYR A 47 21.42 12.80 5.95
CA TYR A 47 21.04 13.29 4.61
C TYR A 47 20.96 14.82 4.50
N ILE A 48 21.27 15.56 5.57
CA ILE A 48 21.23 17.03 5.55
C ILE A 48 22.48 17.60 4.89
N ASN A 49 22.25 18.39 3.83
CA ASN A 49 23.30 19.06 3.07
C ASN A 49 23.45 20.54 3.43
N LYS A 50 22.56 21.14 4.23
CA LYS A 50 22.61 22.57 4.59
C LYS A 50 22.79 22.78 6.08
N TYR A 51 23.67 23.69 6.45
CA TYR A 51 23.97 24.02 7.85
C TYR A 51 23.90 25.53 8.06
N LYS A 52 23.28 25.94 9.16
CA LYS A 52 23.17 27.33 9.60
C LYS A 52 24.10 27.57 10.78
N LEU A 53 25.08 28.43 10.57
CA LEU A 53 25.97 28.94 11.61
C LEU A 53 25.36 30.24 12.14
N LYS A 54 24.89 30.23 13.40
CA LYS A 54 24.44 31.47 14.05
C LYS A 54 25.63 32.17 14.67
N THR A 55 25.80 33.44 14.35
CA THR A 55 26.88 34.30 14.84
C THR A 55 26.29 35.42 15.71
N THR A 56 27.16 36.24 16.30
CA THR A 56 26.81 37.51 16.95
C THR A 56 26.17 38.53 16.00
N LYS A 57 26.58 38.58 14.72
CA LYS A 57 26.12 39.56 13.72
C LYS A 57 25.11 39.04 12.69
N GLY A 58 24.56 37.84 12.89
CA GLY A 58 23.56 37.24 12.00
C GLY A 58 23.77 35.75 11.78
N SER A 59 23.18 35.20 10.72
CA SER A 59 23.32 33.78 10.38
C SER A 59 23.96 33.59 9.01
N ILE A 60 24.81 32.58 8.90
CA ILE A 60 25.44 32.12 7.66
C ILE A 60 24.87 30.75 7.33
N ILE A 61 24.56 30.50 6.06
CA ILE A 61 24.11 29.18 5.59
C ILE A 61 25.17 28.65 4.63
N ILE A 62 25.66 27.46 4.94
CA ILE A 62 26.55 26.69 4.06
C ILE A 62 25.81 25.48 3.51
N GLU A 63 26.14 25.11 2.28
CA GLU A 63 25.64 23.91 1.61
C GLU A 63 26.82 23.02 1.23
N LEU A 64 26.77 21.75 1.64
CA LEU A 64 27.76 20.73 1.32
C LEU A 64 27.80 20.50 -0.19
N LEU A 65 29.00 20.33 -0.74
CA LEU A 65 29.19 20.01 -2.15
C LEU A 65 28.80 18.56 -2.42
N SER A 66 27.97 18.32 -3.44
CA SER A 66 27.54 16.97 -3.85
C SER A 66 28.72 16.05 -4.19
N ASN A 67 29.80 16.62 -4.73
CA ASN A 67 31.03 15.91 -5.12
C ASN A 67 32.22 16.34 -4.24
N GLY A 68 31.98 16.76 -2.99
CA GLY A 68 33.06 17.14 -2.08
C GLY A 68 33.85 15.92 -1.55
N PRO A 69 35.06 16.13 -0.99
CA PRO A 69 35.86 15.05 -0.41
C PRO A 69 35.12 14.32 0.71
N GLU A 70 34.90 13.02 0.56
CA GLU A 70 34.05 12.22 1.44
C GLU A 70 34.56 12.21 2.89
N ASN A 71 35.88 12.09 3.08
CA ASN A 71 36.50 12.14 4.41
C ASN A 71 36.24 13.48 5.12
N ILE A 72 36.28 14.59 4.40
CA ILE A 72 36.04 15.94 4.95
C ILE A 72 34.55 16.13 5.26
N ILE A 73 33.67 15.71 4.35
CA ILE A 73 32.21 15.78 4.54
C ILE A 73 31.81 14.95 5.77
N ASN A 74 32.32 13.73 5.91
CA ASN A 74 32.05 12.87 7.06
C ASN A 74 32.58 13.49 8.36
N THR A 75 33.80 14.05 8.33
CA THR A 75 34.34 14.79 9.48
C THR A 75 33.44 15.95 9.88
N TRP A 76 32.97 16.75 8.92
CA TRP A 76 32.05 17.86 9.19
C TRP A 76 30.72 17.37 9.78
N LYS A 77 30.06 16.38 9.16
CA LYS A 77 28.78 15.84 9.65
C LYS A 77 28.88 15.30 11.07
N ASN A 78 30.03 14.73 11.46
CA ASN A 78 30.25 14.21 12.80
C ASN A 78 30.64 15.30 13.83
N ARG A 79 31.26 16.41 13.38
CA ARG A 79 31.93 17.39 14.27
C ARG A 79 31.34 18.80 14.20
N TYR A 80 30.34 19.08 13.38
CA TYR A 80 29.82 20.46 13.19
C TYR A 80 29.36 21.13 14.49
N LYS A 81 28.87 20.36 15.47
CA LYS A 81 28.43 20.85 16.79
C LYS A 81 29.61 21.44 17.58
N ASP A 82 30.81 20.93 17.39
CA ASP A 82 32.03 21.35 18.09
C ASP A 82 32.48 22.76 17.68
N PHE A 83 32.02 23.23 16.52
CA PHE A 83 32.22 24.62 16.08
C PHE A 83 31.26 25.62 16.76
N GLY A 84 30.39 25.15 17.66
CA GLY A 84 29.59 26.01 18.53
C GLY A 84 30.43 26.65 19.63
N ASN A 85 30.09 27.89 20.00
CA ASN A 85 30.79 28.72 20.98
C ASN A 85 32.27 28.98 20.68
N LEU A 86 32.71 28.83 19.43
CA LEU A 86 34.07 29.17 19.00
C LEU A 86 34.16 30.59 18.44
N ARG A 87 35.27 31.26 18.75
CA ARG A 87 35.59 32.59 18.25
C ARG A 87 36.02 32.56 16.78
N ILE A 88 35.88 33.71 16.14
CA ILE A 88 36.51 33.99 14.85
C ILE A 88 37.99 34.26 15.14
N ARG A 89 38.86 33.42 14.60
CA ARG A 89 40.30 33.46 14.94
C ARG A 89 41.04 34.54 14.19
N TRP A 90 40.66 34.77 12.94
CA TRP A 90 41.14 35.88 12.15
C TRP A 90 40.14 36.20 11.04
N THR A 91 40.26 37.42 10.53
CA THR A 91 39.49 37.95 9.42
C THR A 91 40.46 38.75 8.54
N THR A 92 40.50 38.49 7.25
CA THR A 92 41.29 39.26 6.27
C THR A 92 40.35 39.85 5.20
N SER A 93 40.92 40.52 4.20
CA SER A 93 40.15 40.91 3.00
C SER A 93 39.68 39.71 2.18
N THR A 94 40.42 38.59 2.22
CA THR A 94 40.18 37.40 1.38
C THR A 94 39.43 36.28 2.08
N ASP A 95 39.49 36.20 3.42
CA ASP A 95 39.00 35.05 4.16
C ASP A 95 38.61 35.39 5.62
N LEU A 96 37.99 34.40 6.28
CA LEU A 96 37.61 34.44 7.68
C LEU A 96 37.70 33.03 8.24
N ALA A 97 38.26 32.86 9.44
CA ALA A 97 38.43 31.55 10.04
C ALA A 97 37.75 31.38 11.40
N ILE A 98 37.17 30.20 11.59
CA ILE A 98 36.44 29.79 12.79
C ILE A 98 37.12 28.55 13.37
N GLY A 99 37.39 28.52 14.68
CA GLY A 99 38.04 27.38 15.32
C GLY A 99 38.97 27.79 16.48
N PRO A 100 39.93 26.93 16.86
CA PRO A 100 40.16 25.57 16.36
C PRO A 100 39.31 24.52 17.07
N ILE A 101 39.19 23.35 16.42
CA ILE A 101 38.88 22.06 17.06
C ILE A 101 40.02 21.06 16.80
N LYS A 102 40.09 20.00 17.61
CA LYS A 102 40.98 18.86 17.37
C LYS A 102 40.33 17.87 16.40
N THR A 103 41.08 17.34 15.43
CA THR A 103 40.66 16.23 14.56
C THR A 103 41.77 15.19 14.44
N ASP A 104 41.54 14.15 13.64
CA ASP A 104 42.48 13.08 13.28
C ASP A 104 43.00 13.21 11.83
N LEU A 105 42.62 14.29 11.15
CA LEU A 105 43.00 14.55 9.76
C LEU A 105 44.49 14.90 9.63
N LYS A 106 45.06 14.60 8.46
CA LYS A 106 46.48 14.89 8.15
C LYS A 106 46.60 16.14 7.26
N PRO A 107 47.35 17.17 7.69
CA PRO A 107 47.50 18.40 6.92
C PRO A 107 48.40 18.21 5.69
N SER A 108 48.14 18.98 4.63
CA SER A 108 49.09 19.16 3.52
C SER A 108 49.76 20.53 3.56
N ARG A 109 50.94 20.66 2.92
CA ARG A 109 51.64 21.95 2.78
C ARG A 109 51.41 22.64 1.44
N ASP A 110 50.63 22.04 0.56
CA ASP A 110 50.43 22.55 -0.78
C ASP A 110 49.59 23.83 -0.78
N GLU A 111 49.84 24.65 -1.79
CA GLU A 111 49.09 25.86 -2.05
C GLU A 111 48.00 25.59 -3.08
N TYR A 112 46.79 26.10 -2.82
CA TYR A 112 45.65 25.91 -3.72
C TYR A 112 44.97 27.24 -4.03
N GLU A 113 44.23 27.27 -5.14
CA GLU A 113 43.37 28.37 -5.52
C GLU A 113 41.94 28.15 -4.96
N TYR A 114 41.45 29.15 -4.25
CA TYR A 114 40.13 29.17 -3.63
C TYR A 114 39.25 30.19 -4.33
N ASN A 115 37.99 29.81 -4.57
CA ASN A 115 37.00 30.72 -5.11
C ASN A 115 36.30 31.45 -3.98
N ARG A 116 35.72 32.60 -4.35
CA ARG A 116 34.82 33.34 -3.48
C ARG A 116 33.66 32.44 -3.04
N TRP A 117 33.38 32.44 -1.74
CA TRP A 117 32.34 31.63 -1.06
C TRP A 117 32.61 30.14 -0.93
N ASP A 118 33.83 29.68 -1.24
CA ASP A 118 34.26 28.34 -0.84
C ASP A 118 34.35 28.25 0.69
N VAL A 119 33.97 27.09 1.23
CA VAL A 119 34.09 26.73 2.65
C VAL A 119 35.10 25.60 2.75
N ILE A 120 36.16 25.85 3.49
CA ILE A 120 37.37 25.03 3.51
C ILE A 120 37.56 24.46 4.91
N LEU A 121 37.82 23.16 5.02
CA LEU A 121 38.35 22.57 6.25
C LEU A 121 39.88 22.69 6.23
N SER A 122 40.42 23.36 7.23
CA SER A 122 41.82 23.80 7.29
C SER A 122 42.48 23.28 8.55
N LEU A 123 43.71 22.76 8.46
CA LEU A 123 44.53 22.40 9.62
C LEU A 123 45.66 23.44 9.76
N SER A 124 45.27 24.67 10.11
CA SER A 124 46.19 25.80 10.27
C SER A 124 47.35 25.47 11.20
N GLY A 125 48.56 25.92 10.85
CA GLY A 125 49.78 25.53 11.59
C GLY A 125 50.25 24.09 11.32
N PHE A 126 49.63 23.41 10.34
CA PHE A 126 49.98 22.05 9.92
C PHE A 126 49.91 21.03 11.06
N THR A 127 48.88 21.14 11.91
CA THR A 127 48.61 20.22 13.01
C THR A 127 47.12 19.86 13.09
N ALA A 128 46.82 18.62 13.47
CA ALA A 128 45.44 18.13 13.66
C ALA A 128 44.75 18.76 14.88
N ASP A 129 45.52 19.32 15.81
CA ASP A 129 45.00 20.04 16.99
C ASP A 129 44.42 21.43 16.65
N ALA A 130 44.64 21.93 15.43
CA ALA A 130 44.27 23.27 15.00
C ALA A 130 43.38 23.27 13.76
N THR A 131 42.30 22.48 13.78
CA THR A 131 41.35 22.41 12.66
C THR A 131 40.37 23.59 12.69
N HIS A 132 40.31 24.35 11.60
CA HIS A 132 39.45 25.50 11.40
C HIS A 132 38.52 25.29 10.21
N ILE A 133 37.47 26.11 10.16
CA ILE A 133 36.71 26.33 8.94
C ILE A 133 37.05 27.71 8.43
N ILE A 134 37.45 27.78 7.16
CA ILE A 134 37.73 29.04 6.48
C ILE A 134 36.59 29.33 5.51
N LEU A 135 36.03 30.53 5.62
CA LEU A 135 35.04 31.08 4.70
C LEU A 135 35.74 32.05 3.76
N SER A 136 35.86 31.69 2.49
CA SER A 136 36.48 32.53 1.47
C SER A 136 35.59 33.72 1.10
N LYS A 137 36.09 34.94 1.26
CA LYS A 137 35.42 36.21 0.90
C LYS A 137 35.71 36.66 -0.52
N ASP A 138 36.85 36.27 -1.07
CA ASP A 138 37.27 36.57 -2.44
C ASP A 138 38.20 35.49 -3.01
N LYS A 139 38.43 35.51 -4.32
CA LYS A 139 39.34 34.58 -5.00
C LYS A 139 40.79 34.84 -4.56
N HIS A 140 41.49 33.79 -4.12
CA HIS A 140 42.88 33.91 -3.63
C HIS A 140 43.63 32.57 -3.70
N ARG A 141 44.95 32.62 -3.53
CA ARG A 141 45.81 31.44 -3.35
C ARG A 141 46.37 31.42 -1.92
N ALA A 142 46.35 30.25 -1.29
CA ALA A 142 46.87 30.08 0.06
C ALA A 142 47.19 28.61 0.37
N ALA A 143 48.10 28.39 1.33
CA ALA A 143 48.38 27.10 1.92
C ALA A 143 47.73 26.99 3.31
N TYR A 144 46.51 26.43 3.36
CA TYR A 144 45.71 26.34 4.60
C TYR A 144 45.88 25.03 5.37
N GLY A 145 46.88 24.21 5.10
CA GLY A 145 46.95 22.91 5.79
C GLY A 145 45.81 21.97 5.37
N ALA A 146 45.23 22.14 4.17
CA ALA A 146 44.06 21.38 3.74
C ALA A 146 44.30 19.86 3.86
N PRO A 147 43.34 19.10 4.40
CA PRO A 147 43.53 17.67 4.63
C PRO A 147 43.59 16.90 3.31
N LYS A 148 44.46 15.89 3.25
CA LYS A 148 44.54 14.98 2.12
C LYS A 148 43.24 14.19 1.97
N ASN A 149 42.79 13.95 0.74
CA ASN A 149 41.60 13.15 0.44
C ASN A 149 42.02 11.75 -0.02
N ASN A 150 41.77 10.72 0.79
CA ASN A 150 42.10 9.32 0.48
C ASN A 150 43.56 9.11 -0.01
N GLY A 151 44.51 9.85 0.58
CA GLY A 151 45.92 9.80 0.21
C GLY A 151 46.34 10.75 -0.93
N ASN A 152 45.39 11.34 -1.66
CA ASN A 152 45.65 12.32 -2.72
C ASN A 152 45.54 13.77 -2.23
N GLU A 153 46.21 14.67 -2.96
CA GLU A 153 46.13 16.11 -2.78
C GLU A 153 44.68 16.62 -2.83
N GLY A 154 44.36 17.57 -1.96
CA GLY A 154 42.99 18.05 -1.79
C GLY A 154 42.98 19.43 -1.18
N ARG A 155 42.32 20.38 -1.86
CA ARG A 155 42.20 21.77 -1.40
C ARG A 155 41.25 21.98 -0.23
N GLY A 156 40.76 20.95 0.44
CA GLY A 156 39.94 21.10 1.66
C GLY A 156 38.53 21.68 1.49
N VAL A 157 38.12 22.08 0.28
CA VAL A 157 36.79 22.66 0.01
C VAL A 157 35.72 21.58 0.06
N PHE A 158 34.76 21.72 0.98
CA PHE A 158 33.68 20.73 1.18
C PHE A 158 32.27 21.33 1.11
N ALA A 159 32.15 22.65 1.17
CA ALA A 159 30.87 23.35 1.14
C ALA A 159 30.99 24.70 0.44
N ARG A 160 29.84 25.35 0.21
CA ARG A 160 29.74 26.74 -0.27
C ARG A 160 28.81 27.57 0.59
N VAL A 161 29.11 28.86 0.70
CA VAL A 161 28.20 29.80 1.36
C VAL A 161 27.04 30.14 0.41
N VAL A 162 25.84 29.71 0.80
CA VAL A 162 24.58 29.94 0.06
C VAL A 162 23.69 31.00 0.70
N GLY A 163 23.95 31.37 1.96
CA GLY A 163 23.23 32.44 2.66
C GLY A 163 24.10 33.17 3.67
N GLY A 164 23.76 34.42 3.99
CA GLY A 164 24.50 35.22 4.99
C GLY A 164 25.83 35.81 4.51
N LYS A 165 26.04 35.94 3.19
CA LYS A 165 27.26 36.54 2.60
C LYS A 165 27.59 37.92 3.17
N ARG A 166 26.57 38.79 3.34
CA ARG A 166 26.73 40.11 3.97
C ARG A 166 27.10 40.03 5.45
N THR A 167 26.69 38.97 6.16
CA THR A 167 27.10 38.73 7.55
C THR A 167 28.59 38.40 7.61
N ILE A 168 29.10 37.53 6.73
CA ILE A 168 30.53 37.20 6.66
C ILE A 168 31.40 38.46 6.51
N MET A 169 30.98 39.39 5.65
CA MET A 169 31.72 40.64 5.41
C MET A 169 31.74 41.59 6.61
N LYS A 170 30.89 41.38 7.63
CA LYS A 170 30.78 42.23 8.82
C LYS A 170 31.45 41.64 10.06
N LEU A 171 31.86 40.38 10.00
CA LEU A 171 32.42 39.66 11.13
C LEU A 171 33.89 40.04 11.35
N ASP A 172 34.25 40.22 12.62
CA ASP A 172 35.61 40.48 13.10
C ASP A 172 36.03 39.45 14.15
N ASP A 173 37.22 39.61 14.72
CA ASP A 173 37.83 38.69 15.70
C ASP A 173 37.22 38.78 17.11
N ASP A 174 36.37 39.78 17.37
CA ASP A 174 35.55 39.86 18.59
C ASP A 174 34.27 39.02 18.52
N ASP A 175 33.89 38.58 17.32
CA ASP A 175 32.71 37.78 17.08
C ASP A 175 32.94 36.28 17.32
N TYR A 176 31.85 35.54 17.52
CA TYR A 176 31.88 34.09 17.70
C TYR A 176 30.65 33.40 17.11
N ILE A 177 30.79 32.10 16.86
CA ILE A 177 29.68 31.22 16.48
C ILE A 177 28.93 30.83 17.73
N LYS A 178 27.65 31.24 17.86
CA LYS A 178 26.79 30.84 18.98
C LYS A 178 26.43 29.36 18.91
N GLN A 179 26.16 28.85 17.72
CA GLN A 179 25.80 27.46 17.48
C GLN A 179 25.73 27.16 15.99
N VAL A 180 26.01 25.91 15.63
CA VAL A 180 25.79 25.38 14.27
C VAL A 180 24.60 24.42 14.32
N LYS A 181 23.62 24.61 13.43
CA LYS A 181 22.44 23.73 13.32
C LYS A 181 22.23 23.27 11.88
N PRO A 182 21.81 22.02 11.65
CA PRO A 182 21.34 21.60 10.34
C PRO A 182 20.10 22.43 9.92
N VAL A 183 19.95 22.67 8.62
CA VAL A 183 18.77 23.31 8.04
C VAL A 183 17.90 22.24 7.40
N LEU A 184 16.73 22.01 8.01
CA LEU A 184 15.71 21.12 7.49
C LEU A 184 14.88 21.88 6.46
N GLU A 185 14.95 21.47 5.20
CA GLU A 185 14.01 21.96 4.17
C GLU A 185 12.69 21.19 4.32
N ARG A 186 11.54 21.82 4.08
CA ARG A 186 10.23 21.14 4.25
C ARG A 186 10.09 19.83 3.46
N LYS A 187 10.81 19.67 2.34
CA LYS A 187 10.88 18.41 1.57
C LYS A 187 11.59 17.25 2.30
N SER A 188 12.33 17.52 3.39
CA SER A 188 13.07 16.51 4.16
C SER A 188 12.41 16.13 5.48
N ILE A 189 11.30 16.79 5.87
CA ILE A 189 10.68 16.65 7.20
C ILE A 189 9.90 15.35 7.37
N VAL A 190 9.48 14.72 6.27
CA VAL A 190 8.91 13.37 6.31
C VAL A 190 9.41 12.65 5.06
N LYS A 191 10.63 12.09 5.11
CA LYS A 191 10.98 11.02 4.18
C LYS A 191 10.35 9.72 4.70
N SER A 192 9.04 9.76 4.92
CA SER A 192 8.23 8.56 4.95
C SER A 192 8.24 8.03 3.54
N ALA A 193 8.89 6.89 3.34
CA ALA A 193 8.88 6.23 2.06
C ALA A 193 7.92 5.05 2.18
N ALA A 194 6.93 5.02 1.28
CA ALA A 194 6.34 3.79 0.81
C ALA A 194 7.47 3.01 0.11
N ILE A 195 7.88 1.90 0.72
CA ILE A 195 8.93 1.02 0.19
C ILE A 195 8.41 -0.40 0.10
N THR A 196 8.95 -1.15 -0.85
CA THR A 196 8.64 -2.58 -1.02
C THR A 196 9.88 -3.45 -0.82
N ASP A 197 11.06 -2.83 -0.74
CA ASP A 197 12.34 -3.52 -0.61
C ASP A 197 12.64 -3.85 0.85
N LEU A 198 12.51 -5.14 1.17
CA LEU A 198 12.79 -5.71 2.49
C LEU A 198 14.26 -5.65 2.88
N ASP A 199 15.17 -5.53 1.91
CA ASP A 199 16.61 -5.54 2.13
C ASP A 199 17.15 -4.13 2.43
N THR A 200 16.24 -3.14 2.57
CA THR A 200 16.56 -1.78 3.03
C THR A 200 17.19 -1.83 4.43
N GLU A 201 18.40 -1.29 4.56
CA GLU A 201 19.08 -1.12 5.85
C GLU A 201 18.29 -0.16 6.76
N ILE A 202 18.16 -0.55 8.03
CA ILE A 202 17.47 0.25 9.06
C ILE A 202 18.45 0.84 10.05
N PHE A 203 18.12 2.03 10.56
CA PHE A 203 18.95 2.81 11.47
C PHE A 203 18.28 3.03 12.83
N PRO A 204 19.05 3.34 13.89
CA PRO A 204 18.50 3.69 15.19
C PRO A 204 17.37 4.74 15.11
N GLY A 205 16.26 4.45 15.80
CA GLY A 205 15.09 5.32 15.84
C GLY A 205 14.23 5.31 14.58
N ASN A 206 14.47 4.40 13.63
CA ASN A 206 13.53 4.13 12.54
C ASN A 206 12.21 3.55 13.10
N GLU A 207 11.09 3.94 12.48
CA GLU A 207 9.78 3.33 12.73
C GLU A 207 9.27 2.68 11.44
N ILE A 208 8.91 1.41 11.54
CA ILE A 208 8.49 0.55 10.43
C ILE A 208 7.02 0.18 10.64
N PHE A 209 6.21 0.32 9.60
CA PHE A 209 4.82 -0.11 9.59
C PHE A 209 4.64 -1.13 8.47
N THR A 210 4.00 -2.25 8.79
CA THR A 210 3.97 -3.45 7.91
C THR A 210 2.56 -3.84 7.48
N TYR A 211 1.57 -3.52 8.33
CA TYR A 211 0.16 -3.77 8.07
C TYR A 211 -0.72 -2.71 8.74
N ALA A 212 -1.98 -2.65 8.31
CA ALA A 212 -3.01 -1.88 9.00
C ALA A 212 -4.03 -2.82 9.65
N LEU A 213 -4.30 -2.58 10.94
CA LEU A 213 -5.34 -3.27 11.67
C LEU A 213 -6.62 -2.44 11.64
N ILE A 214 -7.71 -3.04 11.19
CA ILE A 214 -8.99 -2.36 10.99
C ILE A 214 -10.04 -2.96 11.91
N LYS A 215 -10.65 -2.12 12.73
CA LYS A 215 -11.82 -2.50 13.51
C LYS A 215 -13.08 -2.17 12.74
N THR A 216 -13.83 -3.19 12.39
CA THR A 216 -15.11 -3.05 11.70
C THR A 216 -16.23 -2.70 12.70
N SER A 217 -17.32 -2.14 12.21
CA SER A 217 -18.42 -1.62 13.02
C SER A 217 -19.65 -2.55 12.95
N GLU A 218 -20.09 -3.03 14.11
CA GLU A 218 -21.33 -3.82 14.25
C GLU A 218 -22.60 -3.08 13.79
N LYS A 219 -22.57 -1.74 13.75
CA LYS A 219 -23.72 -0.91 13.32
C LYS A 219 -24.00 -0.94 11.82
N SER A 220 -23.10 -1.54 11.04
CA SER A 220 -23.17 -1.60 9.58
C SER A 220 -22.72 -2.97 9.08
N PRO A 221 -23.45 -4.05 9.43
CA PRO A 221 -23.06 -5.43 9.11
C PRO A 221 -22.81 -5.66 7.61
N GLN A 222 -23.58 -5.04 6.72
CA GLN A 222 -23.42 -5.24 5.27
C GLN A 222 -22.20 -4.51 4.73
N SER A 223 -21.96 -3.28 5.19
CA SER A 223 -20.78 -2.50 4.84
C SER A 223 -19.50 -3.15 5.38
N ALA A 224 -19.57 -3.78 6.56
CA ALA A 224 -18.48 -4.58 7.10
C ALA A 224 -18.21 -5.84 6.26
N GLU A 225 -19.25 -6.57 5.85
CA GLU A 225 -19.09 -7.74 4.98
C GLU A 225 -18.48 -7.39 3.62
N HIS A 226 -18.90 -6.27 3.05
CA HIS A 226 -18.30 -5.73 1.83
C HIS A 226 -16.79 -5.44 2.02
N PHE A 227 -16.40 -4.90 3.17
CA PHE A 227 -14.99 -4.65 3.48
C PHE A 227 -14.20 -5.94 3.70
N PHE A 228 -14.80 -6.94 4.34
CA PHE A 228 -14.17 -8.26 4.50
C PHE A 228 -13.90 -8.92 3.14
N ALA A 229 -14.87 -8.86 2.22
CA ALA A 229 -14.67 -9.37 0.85
C ALA A 229 -13.52 -8.66 0.12
N LEU A 230 -13.38 -7.35 0.32
CA LEU A 230 -12.30 -6.54 -0.27
C LEU A 230 -10.92 -6.83 0.35
N SER A 231 -10.85 -7.44 1.53
CA SER A 231 -9.61 -7.73 2.27
C SER A 231 -9.41 -9.22 2.54
N ASP A 232 -10.11 -10.09 1.79
CA ASP A 232 -10.21 -11.53 2.07
C ASP A 232 -8.86 -12.26 1.98
N ASP A 233 -7.98 -11.82 1.08
CA ASP A 233 -6.62 -12.34 0.92
C ASP A 233 -5.57 -11.56 1.76
N GLY A 234 -6.03 -10.65 2.62
CA GLY A 234 -5.19 -9.76 3.43
C GLY A 234 -4.49 -8.66 2.63
N LYS A 235 -4.76 -8.51 1.33
CA LYS A 235 -4.19 -7.47 0.48
C LYS A 235 -5.26 -6.51 0.01
N MET A 236 -4.92 -5.23 -0.08
CA MET A 236 -5.81 -4.22 -0.65
C MET A 236 -5.03 -3.26 -1.54
N GLN A 237 -5.37 -3.20 -2.82
CA GLN A 237 -4.76 -2.28 -3.77
C GLN A 237 -5.42 -0.90 -3.71
N ILE A 238 -4.61 0.16 -3.67
CA ILE A 238 -5.10 1.53 -3.70
C ILE A 238 -5.42 1.95 -5.14
N ASP A 239 -6.69 2.13 -5.47
CA ASP A 239 -7.15 2.55 -6.80
C ASP A 239 -7.20 4.07 -6.98
N TYR A 240 -7.16 4.81 -5.88
CA TYR A 240 -7.19 6.27 -5.93
C TYR A 240 -6.55 6.87 -4.69
N GLU A 241 -5.76 7.92 -4.92
CA GLU A 241 -5.08 8.64 -3.86
C GLU A 241 -5.42 10.13 -3.88
N SER A 242 -5.54 10.70 -2.69
CA SER A 242 -5.66 12.15 -2.47
C SER A 242 -5.09 12.51 -1.10
N ASP A 243 -4.86 13.81 -0.87
CA ASP A 243 -4.49 14.33 0.46
C ASP A 243 -5.54 13.98 1.53
N SER A 244 -6.79 13.77 1.13
CA SER A 244 -7.94 13.64 2.05
C SER A 244 -8.24 12.20 2.46
N PHE A 245 -8.02 11.27 1.54
CA PHE A 245 -8.41 9.87 1.65
C PHE A 245 -7.73 9.03 0.56
N ILE A 246 -7.68 7.73 0.78
CA ILE A 246 -7.42 6.71 -0.23
C ILE A 246 -8.70 5.95 -0.55
N GLY A 247 -8.83 5.49 -1.80
CA GLY A 247 -10.00 4.80 -2.32
C GLY A 247 -9.68 3.39 -2.84
N PHE A 248 -10.59 2.47 -2.58
CA PHE A 248 -10.55 1.07 -3.01
C PHE A 248 -11.83 0.77 -3.80
N TYR A 249 -11.66 0.40 -5.06
CA TYR A 249 -12.70 0.38 -6.09
C TYR A 249 -12.91 -1.00 -6.70
N GLU A 250 -12.24 -2.05 -6.25
CA GLU A 250 -12.40 -3.41 -6.78
C GLU A 250 -13.87 -3.88 -6.83
N LEU A 251 -14.61 -3.66 -5.74
CA LEU A 251 -16.03 -4.02 -5.61
C LEU A 251 -16.99 -2.90 -6.04
N HIS A 252 -16.51 -1.91 -6.81
CA HIS A 252 -17.35 -0.81 -7.28
C HIS A 252 -18.57 -1.31 -8.07
N GLY A 253 -19.74 -0.75 -7.82
CA GLY A 253 -20.98 -1.18 -8.47
C GLY A 253 -21.73 -2.27 -7.72
N LEU A 254 -21.13 -2.94 -6.74
CA LEU A 254 -21.85 -3.77 -5.79
C LEU A 254 -22.60 -2.87 -4.80
N GLU A 255 -23.91 -3.06 -4.70
CA GLU A 255 -24.78 -2.18 -3.92
C GLU A 255 -24.84 -2.64 -2.47
N SER A 256 -24.83 -1.68 -1.55
CA SER A 256 -25.11 -1.92 -0.14
C SER A 256 -26.20 -0.94 0.29
N PRO A 257 -27.21 -1.37 1.05
CA PRO A 257 -28.21 -0.45 1.58
C PRO A 257 -27.55 0.61 2.47
N PRO A 258 -28.17 1.79 2.61
CA PRO A 258 -27.70 2.78 3.56
C PRO A 258 -27.78 2.25 5.00
N GLU A 259 -26.61 2.14 5.64
CA GLU A 259 -26.46 1.82 7.06
C GLU A 259 -25.97 3.04 7.85
N PHE A 260 -25.47 2.83 9.07
CA PHE A 260 -25.10 3.88 10.01
C PHE A 260 -24.14 4.92 9.40
N VAL A 261 -24.45 6.20 9.61
CA VAL A 261 -23.66 7.34 9.14
C VAL A 261 -22.98 7.99 10.34
N ASP A 262 -21.66 8.20 10.26
CA ASP A 262 -20.86 8.84 11.31
C ASP A 262 -19.95 9.94 10.73
N GLN A 263 -19.29 10.68 11.62
CA GLN A 263 -18.24 11.62 11.27
C GLN A 263 -17.07 10.91 10.57
N ARG A 264 -16.59 11.52 9.48
CA ARG A 264 -15.49 10.99 8.66
C ARG A 264 -14.17 11.58 9.16
N LYS A 265 -13.75 11.17 10.35
CA LYS A 265 -12.47 11.59 10.95
C LYS A 265 -11.30 10.86 10.30
N ARG A 266 -10.07 11.33 10.53
CA ARG A 266 -8.86 10.56 10.19
C ARG A 266 -8.94 9.13 10.73
N GLY A 267 -8.66 8.15 9.88
CA GLY A 267 -8.77 6.72 10.16
C GLY A 267 -10.18 6.14 10.02
N THR A 268 -11.23 6.94 9.80
CA THR A 268 -12.57 6.40 9.51
C THR A 268 -12.59 5.72 8.15
N ILE A 269 -13.29 4.59 8.07
CA ILE A 269 -13.53 3.84 6.84
C ILE A 269 -15.02 3.94 6.50
N THR A 270 -15.32 4.25 5.24
CA THR A 270 -16.70 4.31 4.76
C THR A 270 -16.89 3.60 3.43
N LEU A 271 -18.09 3.05 3.24
CA LEU A 271 -18.56 2.52 1.98
C LEU A 271 -19.54 3.50 1.36
N ARG A 272 -19.40 3.78 0.07
CA ARG A 272 -20.39 4.58 -0.65
C ARG A 272 -21.61 3.72 -0.99
N ASN A 273 -22.75 4.07 -0.40
CA ASN A 273 -24.00 3.32 -0.52
C ASN A 273 -24.90 3.80 -1.67
N THR A 274 -24.67 5.00 -2.21
CA THR A 274 -25.54 5.60 -3.24
C THR A 274 -24.80 6.51 -4.23
N GLY A 275 -25.39 6.66 -5.42
CA GLY A 275 -24.90 7.53 -6.48
C GLY A 275 -23.69 6.98 -7.25
N LYS A 276 -22.96 7.86 -7.94
CA LYS A 276 -21.81 7.47 -8.76
C LYS A 276 -20.68 6.91 -7.88
N GLY A 277 -20.23 5.69 -8.19
CA GLY A 277 -19.19 5.03 -7.41
C GLY A 277 -19.72 4.32 -6.17
N ILE A 278 -20.97 3.86 -6.19
CA ILE A 278 -21.49 2.88 -5.22
C ILE A 278 -20.52 1.69 -5.10
N GLY A 279 -20.41 1.09 -3.91
CA GLY A 279 -19.49 -0.02 -3.66
C GLY A 279 -18.02 0.40 -3.50
N ARG A 280 -17.69 1.69 -3.58
CA ARG A 280 -16.33 2.17 -3.32
C ARG A 280 -16.10 2.34 -1.83
N VAL A 281 -14.96 1.85 -1.36
CA VAL A 281 -14.51 2.02 0.02
C VAL A 281 -13.49 3.15 0.09
N TYR A 282 -13.54 3.91 1.18
CA TYR A 282 -12.68 5.06 1.43
C TYR A 282 -12.11 5.00 2.83
N ILE A 283 -10.80 5.22 2.97
CA ILE A 283 -10.12 5.40 4.25
C ILE A 283 -9.63 6.85 4.34
N TYR A 284 -10.09 7.60 5.33
CA TYR A 284 -9.82 9.04 5.46
C TYR A 284 -8.48 9.33 6.12
N ARG A 285 -7.68 10.21 5.51
CA ARG A 285 -6.42 10.77 6.06
C ARG A 285 -6.65 12.05 6.87
N GLU A 286 -7.74 12.74 6.58
CA GLU A 286 -8.13 13.97 7.25
C GLU A 286 -9.61 13.98 7.59
N ASP A 287 -9.98 14.84 8.53
CA ASP A 287 -11.37 15.03 8.93
C ASP A 287 -12.22 15.62 7.79
N ARG A 288 -13.39 15.03 7.57
CA ARG A 288 -14.38 15.43 6.57
C ARG A 288 -15.78 15.39 7.17
N VAL A 289 -16.66 16.23 6.61
CA VAL A 289 -18.07 16.32 7.03
C VAL A 289 -18.80 15.02 6.71
N SER A 290 -19.68 14.52 7.57
CA SER A 290 -20.51 13.34 7.27
C SER A 290 -21.42 13.55 6.05
N THR A 291 -21.80 12.48 5.36
CA THR A 291 -22.75 12.52 4.23
C THR A 291 -23.62 11.27 4.25
N PRO A 292 -24.93 11.36 3.96
CA PRO A 292 -25.82 10.21 3.93
C PRO A 292 -25.48 9.18 2.84
N SER A 293 -24.72 9.60 1.83
CA SER A 293 -24.27 8.72 0.74
C SER A 293 -23.13 7.75 1.12
N HIS A 294 -22.65 7.82 2.37
CA HIS A 294 -21.57 6.98 2.90
C HIS A 294 -22.01 6.33 4.21
N SER A 295 -21.87 5.01 4.29
CA SER A 295 -22.08 4.23 5.50
C SER A 295 -20.74 3.94 6.18
N LEU A 296 -20.72 3.99 7.51
CA LEU A 296 -19.55 3.68 8.33
C LEU A 296 -19.25 2.20 8.22
N VAL A 297 -18.03 1.86 7.81
CA VAL A 297 -17.53 0.47 7.80
C VAL A 297 -16.81 0.16 9.11
N GLY A 298 -15.97 1.08 9.57
CA GLY A 298 -15.05 0.83 10.66
C GLY A 298 -14.02 1.95 10.83
N ARG A 299 -12.93 1.65 11.55
CA ARG A 299 -11.81 2.56 11.77
C ARG A 299 -10.48 1.81 11.78
N VAL A 300 -9.44 2.48 11.31
CA VAL A 300 -8.04 2.02 11.42
C VAL A 300 -7.61 2.15 12.88
N LEU A 301 -7.21 1.02 13.49
CA LEU A 301 -6.67 0.95 14.85
C LEU A 301 -5.15 1.10 14.88
N ARG A 302 -4.45 0.50 13.91
CA ARG A 302 -2.98 0.53 13.77
C ARG A 302 -2.62 0.70 12.30
N GLY A 303 -1.45 1.27 12.02
CA GLY A 303 -0.95 1.46 10.66
C GLY A 303 -1.58 2.63 9.93
N MET A 304 -2.04 3.66 10.64
CA MET A 304 -2.56 4.87 9.99
C MET A 304 -1.44 5.62 9.22
N GLU A 305 -0.20 5.47 9.66
CA GLU A 305 1.00 5.97 9.01
C GLU A 305 1.18 5.35 7.62
N LEU A 306 0.82 4.07 7.42
CA LEU A 306 0.78 3.44 6.09
C LEU A 306 -0.25 4.12 5.20
N MET A 307 -1.43 4.39 5.76
CA MET A 307 -2.51 5.02 5.01
C MET A 307 -2.13 6.41 4.55
N ASP A 308 -1.35 7.17 5.32
CA ASP A 308 -0.91 8.52 4.99
C ASP A 308 0.16 8.57 3.88
N ILE A 309 0.97 7.52 3.74
CA ILE A 309 2.16 7.52 2.87
C ILE A 309 1.95 6.75 1.57
N ALA A 310 1.03 5.78 1.58
CA ALA A 310 0.78 4.91 0.45
C ALA A 310 0.22 5.70 -0.74
N ARG A 311 0.45 5.21 -1.95
CA ARG A 311 0.10 5.89 -3.20
C ARG A 311 -0.82 5.03 -4.03
N GLU A 312 -1.44 5.66 -5.02
CA GLU A 312 -2.19 4.94 -6.05
C GLU A 312 -1.29 3.86 -6.70
N GLY A 313 -1.81 2.63 -6.78
CA GLY A 313 -1.09 1.45 -7.25
C GLY A 313 -0.36 0.65 -6.18
N ASP A 314 -0.16 1.20 -4.96
CA ASP A 314 0.41 0.43 -3.86
C ASP A 314 -0.59 -0.63 -3.36
N ILE A 315 -0.06 -1.74 -2.84
CA ILE A 315 -0.83 -2.82 -2.21
C ILE A 315 -0.53 -2.83 -0.72
N LEU A 316 -1.56 -2.81 0.12
CA LEU A 316 -1.42 -2.80 1.57
C LEU A 316 -1.65 -4.19 2.16
N THR A 317 -0.88 -4.55 3.20
CA THR A 317 -1.25 -5.66 4.09
C THR A 317 -2.32 -5.15 5.07
N VAL A 318 -3.46 -5.83 5.14
CA VAL A 318 -4.60 -5.44 5.97
C VAL A 318 -5.08 -6.61 6.81
N GLU A 319 -5.33 -6.32 8.08
CA GLU A 319 -5.96 -7.25 9.02
C GLU A 319 -7.24 -6.64 9.57
N THR A 320 -8.19 -7.49 9.93
CA THR A 320 -9.49 -7.06 10.44
C THR A 320 -9.82 -7.63 11.80
N GLU A 321 -10.49 -6.83 12.63
CA GLU A 321 -11.03 -7.20 13.93
C GLU A 321 -12.53 -6.88 13.96
N PRO A 322 -13.41 -7.88 14.17
CA PRO A 322 -13.15 -9.34 14.12
C PRO A 322 -12.69 -9.81 12.73
N HIS A 323 -12.18 -11.03 12.64
CA HIS A 323 -11.94 -11.69 11.36
C HIS A 323 -13.28 -12.11 10.72
N ARG A 324 -13.30 -12.14 9.38
CA ARG A 324 -14.47 -12.58 8.61
C ARG A 324 -14.86 -14.02 8.97
N ILE A 325 -16.15 -14.27 9.17
CA ILE A 325 -16.69 -15.63 9.32
C ILE A 325 -17.35 -16.03 8.00
N MET A 326 -16.67 -16.91 7.26
CA MET A 326 -17.14 -17.43 5.99
C MET A 326 -17.09 -18.95 6.01
N THR A 327 -18.26 -19.59 5.97
CA THR A 327 -18.40 -21.06 5.96
C THR A 327 -18.58 -21.61 4.53
N LEU A 328 -18.91 -20.74 3.57
CA LEU A 328 -19.14 -21.14 2.20
C LEU A 328 -17.89 -21.77 1.57
N SER A 329 -18.08 -22.81 0.76
CA SER A 329 -17.02 -23.64 0.16
C SER A 329 -16.22 -24.49 1.17
N LEU A 330 -16.52 -24.46 2.46
CA LEU A 330 -16.01 -25.43 3.43
C LEU A 330 -16.91 -26.66 3.48
N THR A 331 -16.36 -27.76 3.96
CA THR A 331 -17.15 -28.91 4.39
C THR A 331 -17.91 -28.60 5.69
N GLN A 332 -18.98 -29.34 5.97
CA GLN A 332 -19.73 -29.20 7.23
C GLN A 332 -18.82 -29.42 8.46
N SER A 333 -17.84 -30.33 8.38
CA SER A 333 -16.86 -30.56 9.45
C SER A 333 -15.88 -29.40 9.62
N GLU A 334 -15.27 -28.91 8.53
CA GLU A 334 -14.32 -27.78 8.60
C GLU A 334 -14.98 -26.51 9.15
N ALA A 335 -16.24 -26.25 8.76
CA ALA A 335 -17.00 -25.13 9.29
C ALA A 335 -17.29 -25.31 10.79
N GLN A 336 -17.60 -26.53 11.25
CA GLN A 336 -17.79 -26.82 12.67
C GLN A 336 -16.54 -26.44 13.48
N ASP A 337 -15.36 -26.79 12.99
CA ASP A 337 -14.09 -26.49 13.66
C ASP A 337 -13.83 -24.98 13.72
N LEU A 338 -14.01 -24.28 12.60
CA LEU A 338 -13.86 -22.82 12.51
C LEU A 338 -14.78 -22.10 13.49
N LEU A 339 -16.07 -22.47 13.51
CA LEU A 339 -17.08 -21.83 14.35
C LEU A 339 -16.87 -22.13 15.84
N SER A 340 -16.44 -23.35 16.18
CA SER A 340 -16.21 -23.76 17.56
C SER A 340 -15.08 -22.99 18.22
N GLN A 341 -14.02 -22.62 17.48
CA GLN A 341 -12.93 -21.77 17.98
C GLN A 341 -13.42 -20.40 18.46
N GLN A 342 -14.53 -19.91 17.89
CA GLN A 342 -15.15 -18.63 18.24
C GLN A 342 -16.39 -18.79 19.13
N SER A 343 -16.64 -20.00 19.66
CA SER A 343 -17.82 -20.32 20.47
C SER A 343 -19.15 -20.05 19.75
N ILE A 344 -19.21 -20.30 18.44
CA ILE A 344 -20.39 -20.16 17.59
C ILE A 344 -20.96 -21.54 17.30
N LYS A 345 -22.28 -21.71 17.46
CA LYS A 345 -22.98 -22.96 17.20
C LYS A 345 -23.34 -23.10 15.71
N GLN A 346 -22.97 -24.22 15.10
CA GLN A 346 -23.45 -24.58 13.76
C GLN A 346 -24.79 -25.32 13.82
N ILE A 347 -25.69 -25.02 12.89
CA ILE A 347 -26.95 -25.74 12.65
C ILE A 347 -26.93 -26.20 11.19
N ARG A 348 -26.76 -27.50 10.94
CA ARG A 348 -26.68 -28.03 9.58
C ARG A 348 -28.08 -28.15 8.97
N GLU A 349 -28.24 -27.73 7.73
CA GLU A 349 -29.45 -27.89 6.91
C GLU A 349 -29.06 -28.44 5.52
N GLY A 350 -30.00 -29.08 4.82
CA GLY A 350 -29.72 -29.74 3.54
C GLY A 350 -29.03 -31.10 3.76
N VAL A 351 -27.83 -31.27 3.20
CA VAL A 351 -26.98 -32.44 3.46
C VAL A 351 -26.14 -32.17 4.72
N GLU A 352 -26.35 -33.00 5.74
CA GLU A 352 -25.73 -32.84 7.07
C GLU A 352 -24.41 -33.61 7.24
N ASP A 353 -24.04 -34.45 6.26
CA ASP A 353 -22.81 -35.24 6.28
C ASP A 353 -21.57 -34.35 6.41
N ASP A 354 -20.55 -34.84 7.10
CA ASP A 354 -19.32 -34.08 7.40
C ASP A 354 -18.61 -33.58 6.13
N GLU A 355 -18.68 -34.32 5.04
CA GLU A 355 -18.07 -34.02 3.73
C GLU A 355 -18.93 -33.13 2.82
N ALA A 356 -20.17 -32.82 3.23
CA ALA A 356 -21.05 -31.97 2.44
C ALA A 356 -20.50 -30.55 2.34
N ILE A 357 -20.54 -29.95 1.15
CA ILE A 357 -20.00 -28.62 0.92
C ILE A 357 -21.08 -27.58 1.20
N ILE A 358 -20.74 -26.57 2.01
CA ILE A 358 -21.65 -25.50 2.37
C ILE A 358 -21.74 -24.49 1.23
N VAL A 359 -22.96 -24.21 0.79
CA VAL A 359 -23.27 -23.25 -0.29
C VAL A 359 -24.21 -22.12 0.16
N GLY A 360 -24.70 -22.18 1.40
CA GLY A 360 -25.46 -21.10 2.03
C GLY A 360 -25.16 -21.00 3.52
N GLN A 361 -25.20 -19.79 4.06
CA GLN A 361 -25.12 -19.54 5.51
C GLN A 361 -26.14 -18.48 5.95
N GLU A 362 -26.75 -18.69 7.12
CA GLU A 362 -27.71 -17.75 7.71
C GLU A 362 -27.50 -17.63 9.25
N PRO A 363 -27.23 -16.45 9.82
CA PRO A 363 -27.11 -15.14 9.17
C PRO A 363 -25.99 -15.06 8.12
N ARG A 364 -26.16 -14.20 7.11
CA ARG A 364 -25.16 -14.03 6.03
C ARG A 364 -23.91 -13.33 6.52
N PHE A 365 -24.06 -12.31 7.37
CA PHE A 365 -23.00 -11.36 7.69
C PHE A 365 -22.25 -11.73 8.97
N THR A 366 -20.94 -11.52 8.96
CA THR A 366 -20.03 -11.85 10.08
C THR A 366 -20.50 -11.23 11.41
N MET A 367 -20.92 -9.96 11.40
CA MET A 367 -21.38 -9.26 12.61
C MET A 367 -22.63 -9.90 13.23
N ASP A 368 -23.56 -10.33 12.37
CA ASP A 368 -24.80 -10.95 12.83
C ASP A 368 -24.52 -12.35 13.39
N ILE A 369 -23.62 -13.11 12.75
CA ILE A 369 -23.20 -14.43 13.25
C ILE A 369 -22.56 -14.32 14.65
N ILE A 370 -21.69 -13.32 14.86
CA ILE A 370 -21.06 -13.06 16.17
C ILE A 370 -22.13 -12.65 17.20
N GLY A 371 -23.08 -11.80 16.80
CA GLY A 371 -24.18 -11.35 17.64
C GLY A 371 -25.10 -12.49 18.09
N ASP A 372 -25.50 -13.35 17.15
CA ASP A 372 -26.40 -14.48 17.38
C ASP A 372 -25.71 -15.68 18.04
N LYS A 373 -24.38 -15.78 17.92
CA LYS A 373 -23.56 -16.93 18.35
C LYS A 373 -24.00 -18.26 17.76
N GLN A 374 -24.69 -18.21 16.63
CA GLN A 374 -25.10 -19.38 15.87
C GLN A 374 -25.18 -19.05 14.39
N VAL A 375 -24.98 -20.06 13.56
CA VAL A 375 -25.13 -19.96 12.11
C VAL A 375 -25.71 -21.25 11.56
N LYS A 376 -26.68 -21.13 10.66
CA LYS A 376 -27.21 -22.22 9.86
C LYS A 376 -26.35 -22.40 8.63
N THR A 377 -25.97 -23.63 8.31
CA THR A 377 -25.16 -23.96 7.12
C THR A 377 -25.92 -24.91 6.21
N PHE A 378 -26.15 -24.49 4.97
CA PHE A 378 -26.83 -25.30 3.97
C PHE A 378 -25.81 -26.08 3.13
N GLY A 379 -25.76 -27.40 3.33
CA GLY A 379 -24.84 -28.32 2.66
C GLY A 379 -25.44 -28.99 1.43
N ILE A 380 -24.62 -29.22 0.40
CA ILE A 380 -24.94 -30.05 -0.77
C ILE A 380 -23.87 -31.11 -1.00
N ASN A 381 -24.16 -32.11 -1.84
CA ASN A 381 -23.14 -33.07 -2.24
C ASN A 381 -22.07 -32.37 -3.09
N LYS A 382 -20.82 -32.82 -2.95
CA LYS A 382 -19.68 -32.27 -3.70
C LYS A 382 -19.84 -32.38 -5.23
N GLU A 383 -20.63 -33.33 -5.68
CA GLU A 383 -20.94 -33.60 -7.09
C GLU A 383 -21.91 -32.59 -7.70
N ASP A 384 -22.68 -31.90 -6.86
CA ASP A 384 -23.69 -30.91 -7.26
C ASP A 384 -23.09 -29.49 -7.35
N LEU A 385 -21.87 -29.28 -6.85
CA LEU A 385 -21.13 -28.03 -6.97
C LEU A 385 -20.38 -27.95 -8.30
N ILE A 386 -20.64 -26.88 -9.06
CA ILE A 386 -20.04 -26.66 -10.37
C ILE A 386 -18.78 -25.80 -10.25
N TYR A 387 -17.68 -26.25 -10.84
CA TYR A 387 -16.42 -25.53 -10.82
C TYR A 387 -16.21 -24.87 -12.17
N ILE A 388 -15.90 -23.58 -12.14
CA ILE A 388 -15.76 -22.76 -13.33
C ILE A 388 -14.41 -22.04 -13.33
N ASP A 389 -13.87 -21.85 -14.52
CA ASP A 389 -12.68 -21.03 -14.77
C ASP A 389 -13.09 -19.82 -15.61
N ILE A 390 -12.77 -18.62 -15.13
CA ILE A 390 -13.20 -17.35 -15.73
C ILE A 390 -11.98 -16.66 -16.35
N ASP A 391 -12.09 -16.28 -17.62
CA ASP A 391 -11.04 -15.54 -18.33
C ASP A 391 -11.26 -14.03 -18.24
N GLU A 392 -10.78 -13.46 -17.14
CA GLU A 392 -10.88 -12.03 -16.86
C GLU A 392 -10.05 -11.18 -17.82
N LYS A 393 -9.03 -11.75 -18.47
CA LYS A 393 -8.17 -10.99 -19.40
C LYS A 393 -8.84 -10.86 -20.76
N ALA A 394 -9.47 -11.92 -21.24
CA ALA A 394 -10.12 -11.92 -22.55
C ALA A 394 -11.46 -11.14 -22.53
N ALA A 395 -12.22 -11.23 -21.44
CA ALA A 395 -13.54 -10.60 -21.31
C ALA A 395 -13.73 -9.90 -19.94
N PRO A 396 -13.02 -8.80 -19.65
CA PRO A 396 -13.00 -8.20 -18.33
C PRO A 396 -14.37 -7.69 -17.84
N LYS A 397 -15.16 -7.04 -18.72
CA LYS A 397 -16.45 -6.46 -18.30
C LYS A 397 -17.53 -7.52 -18.09
N SER A 398 -17.53 -8.53 -18.93
CA SER A 398 -18.45 -9.66 -18.93
C SER A 398 -18.14 -10.60 -17.78
N SER A 399 -16.85 -10.83 -17.49
CA SER A 399 -16.40 -11.58 -16.31
C SER A 399 -16.81 -10.87 -15.02
N TRP A 400 -16.59 -9.54 -14.95
CA TRP A 400 -17.01 -8.76 -13.80
C TRP A 400 -18.53 -8.78 -13.61
N TYR A 401 -19.31 -8.61 -14.68
CA TYR A 401 -20.76 -8.74 -14.66
C TYR A 401 -21.21 -10.11 -14.17
N PHE A 402 -20.64 -11.19 -14.72
CA PHE A 402 -20.95 -12.56 -14.32
C PHE A 402 -20.70 -12.77 -12.83
N LYS A 403 -19.52 -12.37 -12.32
CA LYS A 403 -19.21 -12.47 -10.89
C LYS A 403 -20.19 -11.67 -10.04
N LYS A 404 -20.58 -10.47 -10.49
CA LYS A 404 -21.55 -9.63 -9.78
C LYS A 404 -22.91 -10.32 -9.64
N ILE A 405 -23.48 -10.80 -10.74
CA ILE A 405 -24.84 -11.36 -10.72
C ILE A 405 -24.91 -12.74 -10.05
N THR A 406 -23.78 -13.45 -9.99
CA THR A 406 -23.67 -14.74 -9.29
C THR A 406 -23.33 -14.60 -7.81
N GLY A 407 -22.84 -13.43 -7.37
CA GLY A 407 -22.32 -13.22 -6.01
C GLY A 407 -20.85 -13.64 -5.82
N LEU A 408 -20.15 -14.03 -6.88
CA LEU A 408 -18.73 -14.43 -6.82
C LEU A 408 -17.76 -13.25 -6.61
N LEU A 409 -18.26 -12.00 -6.55
CA LEU A 409 -17.43 -10.84 -6.19
C LEU A 409 -17.15 -10.78 -4.68
N ASP A 410 -18.13 -11.16 -3.86
CA ASP A 410 -18.06 -11.03 -2.40
C ASP A 410 -18.21 -12.37 -1.66
N SER A 411 -18.34 -13.48 -2.39
CA SER A 411 -18.52 -14.82 -1.83
C SER A 411 -17.72 -15.87 -2.62
N PRO A 412 -17.15 -16.90 -1.96
CA PRO A 412 -16.45 -17.99 -2.65
C PRO A 412 -17.41 -18.94 -3.40
N VAL A 413 -18.70 -18.90 -3.08
CA VAL A 413 -19.76 -19.65 -3.76
C VAL A 413 -20.79 -18.67 -4.30
N GLY A 414 -21.07 -18.79 -5.59
CA GLY A 414 -22.13 -18.06 -6.27
C GLY A 414 -23.27 -18.98 -6.66
N PHE A 415 -24.33 -18.39 -7.22
CA PHE A 415 -25.48 -19.12 -7.71
C PHE A 415 -25.96 -18.62 -9.07
N LEU A 416 -26.51 -19.53 -9.86
CA LEU A 416 -27.13 -19.27 -11.15
C LEU A 416 -28.52 -19.87 -11.14
N LYS A 417 -29.54 -19.08 -11.49
CA LYS A 417 -30.91 -19.55 -11.60
C LYS A 417 -31.20 -19.95 -13.05
N VAL A 418 -31.59 -21.21 -13.26
CA VAL A 418 -31.89 -21.73 -14.60
C VAL A 418 -33.15 -21.05 -15.13
N HIS A 419 -33.00 -20.34 -16.25
CA HIS A 419 -34.10 -19.66 -16.93
C HIS A 419 -34.72 -20.54 -18.02
N PHE A 420 -33.89 -21.20 -18.83
CA PHE A 420 -34.36 -22.18 -19.82
C PHE A 420 -33.37 -23.33 -19.92
N ALA A 421 -33.89 -24.55 -20.00
CA ALA A 421 -33.12 -25.73 -20.37
C ALA A 421 -33.69 -26.27 -21.68
N PHE A 422 -32.85 -26.41 -22.71
CA PHE A 422 -33.22 -26.98 -24.00
C PHE A 422 -32.49 -28.30 -24.19
N PRO A 423 -33.06 -29.44 -23.74
CA PRO A 423 -32.41 -30.75 -23.86
C PRO A 423 -32.02 -31.10 -25.30
N ASP A 424 -32.91 -30.82 -26.26
CA ASP A 424 -32.68 -31.14 -27.68
C ASP A 424 -31.52 -30.35 -28.30
N ALA A 425 -31.31 -29.10 -27.86
CA ALA A 425 -30.23 -28.26 -28.33
C ALA A 425 -28.95 -28.39 -27.48
N ARG A 426 -29.03 -29.12 -26.35
CA ARG A 426 -28.01 -29.25 -25.31
C ARG A 426 -27.45 -27.89 -24.87
N ILE A 427 -28.36 -26.97 -24.58
CA ILE A 427 -28.07 -25.62 -24.06
C ILE A 427 -28.85 -25.38 -22.77
N MET A 428 -28.20 -24.76 -21.80
CA MET A 428 -28.82 -24.22 -20.60
C MET A 428 -28.58 -22.72 -20.52
N MET A 429 -29.63 -21.96 -20.23
CA MET A 429 -29.59 -20.51 -20.07
C MET A 429 -29.97 -20.12 -18.65
N PHE A 430 -29.33 -19.09 -18.13
CA PHE A 430 -29.54 -18.60 -16.77
C PHE A 430 -30.06 -17.17 -16.76
N GLU A 431 -30.77 -16.83 -15.69
CA GLU A 431 -31.27 -15.48 -15.47
C GLU A 431 -30.10 -14.48 -15.41
N GLY A 432 -30.23 -13.38 -16.13
CA GLY A 432 -29.34 -12.23 -16.05
C GLY A 432 -30.00 -11.05 -15.36
N SER A 433 -29.22 -10.02 -15.06
CA SER A 433 -29.73 -8.72 -14.60
C SER A 433 -29.79 -7.72 -15.74
N SER A 434 -31.00 -7.29 -16.12
CA SER A 434 -31.23 -6.23 -17.12
C SER A 434 -30.78 -4.84 -16.64
N ARG A 435 -30.75 -4.63 -15.32
CA ARG A 435 -30.25 -3.41 -14.69
C ARG A 435 -28.74 -3.28 -14.86
N ASP A 436 -28.03 -4.39 -14.63
CA ASP A 436 -26.56 -4.43 -14.60
C ASP A 436 -25.92 -4.75 -15.95
N SER A 437 -26.71 -5.21 -16.94
CA SER A 437 -26.21 -5.61 -18.26
C SER A 437 -25.86 -4.45 -19.20
N LYS A 438 -26.11 -3.21 -18.76
CA LYS A 438 -25.78 -2.00 -19.54
C LYS A 438 -24.26 -1.86 -19.68
N GLY A 439 -23.80 -1.76 -20.93
CA GLY A 439 -22.37 -1.54 -21.22
C GLY A 439 -21.56 -2.81 -21.47
N LEU A 440 -22.21 -3.97 -21.60
CA LEU A 440 -21.62 -5.22 -22.08
C LEU A 440 -21.32 -5.12 -23.58
N ILE A 441 -20.17 -4.53 -23.91
CA ILE A 441 -19.66 -4.44 -25.28
C ILE A 441 -19.26 -5.83 -25.80
N PRO A 442 -19.18 -6.04 -27.12
CA PRO A 442 -18.57 -7.25 -27.67
C PRO A 442 -17.11 -7.38 -27.20
N GLU A 443 -16.79 -8.48 -26.53
CA GLU A 443 -15.45 -8.87 -26.08
C GLU A 443 -15.34 -10.40 -26.06
N ASN A 444 -14.18 -10.94 -26.43
CA ASN A 444 -13.95 -12.39 -26.55
C ASN A 444 -15.05 -13.15 -27.30
N ASN A 445 -15.46 -12.62 -28.46
CA ASN A 445 -16.47 -13.28 -29.29
C ASN A 445 -15.90 -14.54 -29.95
N PRO A 446 -16.65 -15.65 -30.00
CA PRO A 446 -16.25 -16.83 -30.76
C PRO A 446 -16.00 -16.49 -32.24
N GLN A 447 -15.11 -17.23 -32.89
CA GLN A 447 -14.79 -17.03 -34.30
C GLN A 447 -15.34 -18.15 -35.17
N GLU A 448 -15.01 -19.40 -34.84
CA GLU A 448 -15.32 -20.56 -35.67
C GLU A 448 -16.06 -21.67 -34.92
N LEU A 449 -15.69 -21.90 -33.65
CA LEU A 449 -16.22 -22.97 -32.84
C LEU A 449 -16.35 -22.51 -31.39
N VAL A 450 -17.46 -22.87 -30.78
CA VAL A 450 -17.66 -22.84 -29.33
C VAL A 450 -17.59 -24.28 -28.84
N LYS A 451 -16.77 -24.52 -27.81
CA LYS A 451 -16.60 -25.86 -27.25
C LYS A 451 -17.64 -26.18 -26.19
N ALA A 452 -17.92 -27.46 -26.00
CA ALA A 452 -18.71 -27.94 -24.88
C ALA A 452 -18.13 -27.44 -23.54
N GLY A 453 -19.01 -26.96 -22.67
CA GLY A 453 -18.67 -26.42 -21.36
C GLY A 453 -18.27 -24.94 -21.35
N GLU A 454 -18.17 -24.26 -22.50
CA GLU A 454 -17.93 -22.82 -22.52
C GLU A 454 -19.14 -22.04 -22.02
N ILE A 455 -18.86 -21.03 -21.18
CA ILE A 455 -19.85 -20.13 -20.60
C ILE A 455 -19.86 -18.86 -21.43
N GLY A 456 -21.05 -18.49 -21.91
CA GLY A 456 -21.28 -17.32 -22.75
C GLY A 456 -22.25 -16.33 -22.13
N LEU A 457 -22.10 -15.08 -22.53
CA LEU A 457 -22.94 -13.95 -22.16
C LEU A 457 -23.41 -13.21 -23.41
N THR A 458 -24.70 -12.88 -23.50
CA THR A 458 -25.22 -12.07 -24.60
C THR A 458 -24.81 -10.61 -24.42
N ASN A 459 -24.12 -10.06 -25.41
CA ASN A 459 -23.64 -8.68 -25.42
C ASN A 459 -24.64 -7.70 -26.06
N MET A 460 -24.27 -6.41 -26.09
CA MET A 460 -25.14 -5.32 -26.55
C MET A 460 -25.54 -5.35 -28.03
N SER A 461 -25.07 -6.32 -28.82
CA SER A 461 -25.46 -6.47 -30.23
C SER A 461 -26.88 -7.04 -30.40
N LYS A 462 -27.48 -7.56 -29.32
CA LYS A 462 -28.82 -8.19 -29.31
C LYS A 462 -29.70 -7.65 -28.18
N ARG A 463 -30.98 -8.02 -28.18
CA ARG A 463 -31.98 -7.52 -27.22
C ARG A 463 -31.86 -8.15 -25.83
N HIS A 464 -31.42 -9.41 -25.75
CA HIS A 464 -31.32 -10.17 -24.50
C HIS A 464 -29.97 -9.97 -23.79
N ILE A 465 -29.52 -8.71 -23.71
CA ILE A 465 -28.21 -8.34 -23.12
C ILE A 465 -28.17 -8.79 -21.66
N GLY A 466 -27.11 -9.49 -21.27
CA GLY A 466 -26.93 -9.98 -19.90
C GLY A 466 -27.34 -11.44 -19.70
N MET A 467 -28.00 -12.07 -20.67
CA MET A 467 -28.37 -13.47 -20.57
C MET A 467 -27.13 -14.36 -20.59
N LEU A 468 -27.07 -15.32 -19.66
CA LEU A 468 -26.00 -16.28 -19.54
C LEU A 468 -26.40 -17.62 -20.15
N GLY A 469 -25.43 -18.37 -20.65
CA GLY A 469 -25.67 -19.73 -21.09
C GLY A 469 -24.44 -20.59 -21.17
N VAL A 470 -24.67 -21.89 -21.20
CA VAL A 470 -23.67 -22.96 -21.31
C VAL A 470 -24.16 -23.97 -22.34
N ARG A 471 -23.26 -24.45 -23.20
CA ARG A 471 -23.54 -25.58 -24.09
C ARG A 471 -22.87 -26.84 -23.60
N PHE A 472 -23.48 -27.99 -23.86
CA PHE A 472 -22.91 -29.31 -23.55
C PHE A 472 -22.34 -30.02 -24.79
N GLU A 473 -22.40 -29.37 -25.95
CA GLU A 473 -21.80 -29.84 -27.21
C GLU A 473 -21.12 -28.70 -27.97
N ASP A 474 -20.15 -29.08 -28.81
CA ASP A 474 -19.46 -28.17 -29.72
C ASP A 474 -20.43 -27.61 -30.76
N ASN A 475 -20.26 -26.34 -31.13
CA ASN A 475 -21.10 -25.72 -32.15
C ASN A 475 -20.39 -24.62 -32.94
N SER A 476 -20.58 -24.62 -34.25
CA SER A 476 -19.93 -23.70 -35.19
C SER A 476 -20.82 -22.55 -35.67
N GLU A 477 -22.08 -22.48 -35.23
CA GLU A 477 -23.05 -21.49 -35.73
C GLU A 477 -23.52 -20.50 -34.64
N PHE A 478 -23.75 -20.99 -33.41
CA PHE A 478 -24.33 -20.22 -32.32
C PHE A 478 -23.51 -20.35 -31.02
N GLY A 479 -23.46 -19.26 -30.24
CA GLY A 479 -22.79 -19.22 -28.95
C GLY A 479 -23.60 -19.89 -27.82
N PRO A 480 -23.06 -19.93 -26.59
CA PRO A 480 -23.73 -20.57 -25.46
C PRO A 480 -25.06 -19.96 -25.03
N THR A 481 -25.38 -18.76 -25.49
CA THR A 481 -26.66 -18.10 -25.24
C THR A 481 -27.69 -18.32 -26.34
N GLY A 482 -27.40 -19.18 -27.33
CA GLY A 482 -28.22 -19.38 -28.53
C GLY A 482 -28.16 -18.23 -29.54
N GLU A 483 -27.41 -17.17 -29.23
CA GLU A 483 -27.19 -16.03 -30.12
C GLU A 483 -26.02 -16.30 -31.09
N GLN A 484 -25.93 -15.51 -32.17
CA GLN A 484 -24.80 -15.58 -33.10
C GLN A 484 -23.48 -15.19 -32.41
N PHE A 485 -22.35 -15.72 -32.90
CA PHE A 485 -21.03 -15.45 -32.32
C PHE A 485 -20.71 -13.97 -32.06
N LYS A 486 -21.07 -13.07 -32.98
CA LYS A 486 -20.85 -11.61 -32.80
C LYS A 486 -21.60 -11.02 -31.59
N ALA A 487 -22.67 -11.68 -31.16
CA ALA A 487 -23.52 -11.27 -30.06
C ALA A 487 -23.24 -12.02 -28.75
N THR A 488 -22.29 -12.95 -28.73
CA THR A 488 -21.96 -13.74 -27.54
C THR A 488 -20.51 -13.49 -27.13
N ASN A 489 -20.30 -13.11 -25.88
CA ASN A 489 -18.98 -13.00 -25.26
C ASN A 489 -18.70 -14.29 -24.49
N ILE A 490 -17.57 -14.94 -24.74
CA ILE A 490 -17.13 -16.08 -23.92
C ILE A 490 -16.42 -15.54 -22.69
N ILE A 491 -16.85 -16.00 -21.51
CA ILE A 491 -16.30 -15.52 -20.23
C ILE A 491 -15.46 -16.57 -19.51
N GLY A 492 -15.54 -17.83 -19.94
CA GLY A 492 -14.91 -18.92 -19.23
C GLY A 492 -15.48 -20.27 -19.62
N LYS A 493 -15.24 -21.26 -18.77
CA LYS A 493 -15.69 -22.64 -18.99
C LYS A 493 -15.96 -23.36 -17.69
N VAL A 494 -16.82 -24.37 -17.75
CA VAL A 494 -16.99 -25.37 -16.70
C VAL A 494 -15.80 -26.33 -16.73
N VAL A 495 -15.10 -26.48 -15.60
CA VAL A 495 -13.96 -27.38 -15.46
C VAL A 495 -14.31 -28.68 -14.73
N LYS A 496 -15.37 -28.68 -13.91
CA LYS A 496 -15.91 -29.88 -13.25
C LYS A 496 -17.40 -29.72 -12.98
N GLY A 497 -18.12 -30.84 -13.00
CA GLY A 497 -19.55 -30.89 -12.72
C GLY A 497 -20.45 -30.72 -13.94
N ILE A 498 -19.89 -30.73 -15.16
CA ILE A 498 -20.67 -30.55 -16.40
C ILE A 498 -21.79 -31.59 -16.55
N GLU A 499 -21.54 -32.85 -16.16
CA GLU A 499 -22.53 -33.92 -16.19
C GLU A 499 -23.67 -33.70 -15.18
N SER A 500 -23.36 -33.10 -14.02
CA SER A 500 -24.37 -32.70 -13.04
C SER A 500 -25.16 -31.49 -13.54
N LEU A 501 -24.48 -30.52 -14.15
CA LEU A 501 -25.08 -29.31 -14.69
C LEU A 501 -26.16 -29.60 -15.74
N GLU A 502 -25.94 -30.59 -16.62
CA GLU A 502 -26.92 -30.98 -17.65
C GLU A 502 -28.21 -31.58 -17.07
N LYS A 503 -28.21 -32.03 -15.81
CA LYS A 503 -29.38 -32.63 -15.14
C LYS A 503 -30.33 -31.59 -14.54
N PHE A 504 -29.90 -30.34 -14.37
CA PHE A 504 -30.71 -29.29 -13.77
C PHE A 504 -31.89 -28.90 -14.67
N LYS A 505 -33.00 -28.52 -14.03
CA LYS A 505 -34.25 -28.13 -14.70
C LYS A 505 -34.51 -26.64 -14.58
N GLU A 506 -35.43 -26.16 -15.41
CA GLU A 506 -35.92 -24.79 -15.36
C GLU A 506 -36.41 -24.42 -13.95
N GLY A 507 -35.96 -23.26 -13.44
CA GLY A 507 -36.28 -22.76 -12.11
C GLY A 507 -35.37 -23.24 -10.99
N GLU A 508 -34.50 -24.23 -11.23
CA GLU A 508 -33.56 -24.71 -10.21
C GLU A 508 -32.36 -23.76 -10.04
N THR A 509 -31.70 -23.87 -8.89
CA THR A 509 -30.52 -23.07 -8.54
C THR A 509 -29.26 -23.94 -8.65
N VAL A 510 -28.33 -23.50 -9.49
CA VAL A 510 -27.02 -24.11 -9.65
C VAL A 510 -26.01 -23.34 -8.81
N TYR A 511 -25.24 -24.05 -7.98
CA TYR A 511 -24.17 -23.45 -7.20
C TYR A 511 -22.84 -23.55 -7.95
N VAL A 512 -22.08 -22.44 -7.98
CA VAL A 512 -20.83 -22.32 -8.73
C VAL A 512 -19.69 -21.83 -7.85
N THR A 513 -18.46 -22.25 -8.14
CA THR A 513 -17.24 -21.72 -7.50
C THR A 513 -16.08 -21.60 -8.48
N THR A 514 -15.19 -20.63 -8.24
CA THR A 514 -13.93 -20.43 -8.96
C THR A 514 -12.72 -20.98 -8.22
N LYS A 515 -12.91 -21.52 -7.01
CA LYS A 515 -11.82 -22.04 -6.18
C LYS A 515 -11.14 -23.22 -6.90
N LYS A 516 -9.83 -23.11 -7.09
CA LYS A 516 -9.03 -24.17 -7.72
C LYS A 516 -8.90 -25.36 -6.76
N PHE A 517 -8.91 -26.56 -7.34
CA PHE A 517 -8.85 -27.85 -6.64
C PHE A 517 -7.59 -28.05 -5.80
#